data_AF-A0A1H5GVC2-F1
#
_entry.id   AF-A0A1H5GVC2-F1
#
_cell.length_a   1.000
_cell.length_b   1.000
_cell.length_c   1.000
_cell.angle_alpha   90.00
_cell.angle_beta   90.00
_cell.angle_gamma   90.00
#
_symmetry.space_group_name_H-M   'P 1'
#
loop_
_entity.id
_entity.type
_entity.pdbx_description
1 polymer ?
#
loop_
_entity_poly.entity_id
_entity_poly.type
_entity_poly.pdbx_seq_one_letter_code
_entity_poly.pdbx_strand_id
1 'polypeptide(L)'
;MVQIVENLTVLTLRLLARTAHPRLDEWDLAACQVLASLPVPGVADLITPNLTGSRLSLGIRRELLQDVALGATLHLRAKLGSSGDVLAEPHPAAGDFRVEQP
;
A
#
# COMPACT_ATOMS: atom_id res chain seq x y z
N MET A 1 5.34 22.52 0.49
CA MET A 1 6.38 21.70 1.15
C MET A 1 6.23 20.29 0.60
N VAL A 2 7.07 19.86 -0.34
CA VAL A 2 7.00 18.50 -0.88
C VAL A 2 7.60 17.58 0.18
N GLN A 3 6.84 16.63 0.71
CA GLN A 3 7.42 15.61 1.59
C GLN A 3 8.30 14.74 0.72
N ILE A 4 9.61 14.77 0.96
CA ILE A 4 10.54 13.81 0.33
C ILE A 4 10.17 12.45 0.89
N VAL A 5 9.73 11.53 0.02
CA VAL A 5 9.49 10.16 0.42
C VAL A 5 10.82 9.42 0.38
N GLU A 6 11.38 9.18 1.56
CA GLU A 6 12.74 8.62 1.70
C GLU A 6 12.77 7.09 1.54
N ASN A 7 11.60 6.44 1.62
CA ASN A 7 11.48 5.00 1.41
C ASN A 7 10.21 4.64 0.64
N LEU A 8 10.34 3.83 -0.42
CA LEU A 8 9.22 3.26 -1.16
C LEU A 8 9.52 1.85 -1.65
N THR A 9 8.49 1.03 -1.64
CA THR A 9 8.46 -0.32 -2.19
C THR A 9 7.24 -0.44 -3.10
N VAL A 10 7.42 -0.96 -4.32
CA VAL A 10 6.32 -1.33 -5.20
C VAL A 10 5.72 -2.64 -4.69
N LEU A 11 4.41 -2.65 -4.47
CA LEU A 11 3.67 -3.82 -4.03
C LEU A 11 2.56 -4.16 -5.02
N THR A 12 2.47 -5.45 -5.33
CA THR A 12 1.27 -6.04 -5.92
C THR A 12 0.58 -6.85 -4.84
N LEU A 13 -0.67 -6.52 -4.54
CA LEU A 13 -1.40 -7.01 -3.37
C LEU A 13 -2.76 -7.56 -3.79
N ARG A 14 -3.26 -8.59 -3.13
CA ARG A 14 -4.67 -8.99 -3.21
C ARG A 14 -5.41 -8.50 -1.98
N LEU A 15 -6.47 -7.71 -2.17
CA LEU A 15 -7.29 -7.20 -1.07
C LEU A 15 -8.11 -8.32 -0.45
N LEU A 16 -7.93 -8.59 0.84
CA LEU A 16 -8.67 -9.63 1.56
C LEU A 16 -9.75 -9.03 2.47
N ALA A 17 -9.43 -7.93 3.15
CA ALA A 17 -10.36 -7.20 4.00
C ALA A 17 -9.98 -5.72 4.07
N ARG A 18 -10.96 -4.88 4.40
CA ARG A 18 -10.75 -3.46 4.71
C ARG A 18 -11.55 -3.07 5.94
N THR A 19 -10.99 -2.18 6.74
CA THR A 19 -11.63 -1.55 7.90
C THR A 19 -11.18 -0.10 8.00
N ALA A 20 -11.88 0.75 8.76
CA ALA A 20 -11.39 2.10 9.03
C ALA A 20 -10.05 2.05 9.79
N HIS A 21 -9.09 2.90 9.42
CA HIS A 21 -7.80 2.92 10.10
C HIS A 21 -7.96 3.46 11.53
N PRO A 22 -7.43 2.79 12.57
CA PRO A 22 -7.73 3.11 13.97
C PRO A 22 -7.14 4.45 14.45
N ARG A 23 -6.16 4.99 13.71
CA ARG A 23 -5.37 6.18 14.10
C ARG A 23 -5.34 7.30 13.07
N LEU A 24 -5.73 7.03 11.83
CA LEU A 24 -5.56 7.96 10.71
C LEU A 24 -6.93 8.19 10.09
N ASP A 25 -7.47 9.39 10.26
CA ASP A 25 -8.75 9.74 9.66
C ASP A 25 -8.64 9.80 8.14
N GLU A 26 -9.69 9.41 7.43
CA GLU A 26 -9.73 9.23 5.97
C GLU A 26 -8.84 8.11 5.41
N TRP A 27 -8.23 7.28 6.27
CA TRP A 27 -7.52 6.08 5.86
C TRP A 27 -8.32 4.84 6.23
N ASP A 28 -8.15 3.80 5.43
CA ASP A 28 -8.59 2.46 5.72
C ASP A 28 -7.37 1.57 5.97
N LEU A 29 -7.50 0.65 6.93
CA LEU A 29 -6.54 -0.43 7.15
C LEU A 29 -6.96 -1.62 6.28
N ALA A 30 -6.17 -1.88 5.24
CA ALA A 30 -6.36 -3.00 4.33
C ALA A 30 -5.52 -4.20 4.78
N ALA A 31 -6.16 -5.36 4.92
CA ALA A 31 -5.47 -6.62 5.05
C ALA A 31 -5.34 -7.25 3.66
N CYS A 32 -4.10 -7.46 3.23
CA CYS A 32 -3.77 -7.91 1.89
C CYS A 32 -2.88 -9.16 1.91
N GLN A 33 -2.96 -9.96 0.85
CA GLN A 33 -1.91 -10.92 0.52
C GLN A 33 -0.91 -10.27 -0.43
N VAL A 34 0.38 -10.39 -0.14
CA VAL A 34 1.43 -9.87 -1.02
C VAL A 34 1.66 -10.84 -2.17
N LEU A 35 1.44 -10.38 -3.40
CA LEU A 35 1.68 -11.15 -4.62
C LEU A 35 3.07 -10.87 -5.19
N ALA A 36 3.55 -9.63 -5.09
CA ALA A 36 4.92 -9.25 -5.45
C ALA A 36 5.38 -8.03 -4.64
N SER A 37 6.69 -7.93 -4.44
CA SER A 37 7.36 -6.79 -3.82
C SER A 37 8.62 -6.47 -4.61
N LEU A 38 8.78 -5.22 -5.03
CA LEU A 38 9.93 -4.75 -5.80
C LEU A 38 10.44 -3.42 -5.24
N PRO A 39 11.77 -3.20 -5.21
CA PRO A 39 12.33 -1.92 -4.77
C PRO A 39 12.00 -0.80 -5.78
N VAL A 40 11.85 0.43 -5.29
CA VAL A 40 11.76 1.62 -6.14
C VAL A 40 13.17 2.21 -6.32
N PRO A 41 13.67 2.40 -7.56
CA PRO A 41 14.97 2.99 -7.79
C PRO A 41 15.10 4.40 -7.19
N GLY A 42 16.21 4.65 -6.48
CA GLY A 42 16.54 5.97 -5.94
C GLY A 42 15.98 6.27 -4.53
N VAL A 43 15.26 5.33 -3.90
CA VAL A 43 14.77 5.45 -2.52
C VAL A 43 15.01 4.15 -1.74
N ALA A 44 14.96 4.20 -0.42
CA ALA A 44 15.18 3.02 0.40
C ALA A 44 13.99 2.04 0.31
N ASP A 45 14.28 0.75 0.28
CA ASP A 45 13.28 -0.32 0.39
C ASP A 45 13.27 -0.84 1.85
N LEU A 46 12.29 -0.39 2.64
CA LEU A 46 12.20 -0.68 4.07
C LEU A 46 11.05 -1.65 4.43
N ILE A 47 10.16 -1.96 3.50
CA ILE A 47 9.07 -2.90 3.70
C ILE A 47 9.62 -4.30 3.36
N THR A 48 10.41 -4.84 4.30
CA THR A 48 11.03 -6.17 4.37
C THR A 48 11.25 -6.94 3.05
N PRO A 49 12.49 -7.29 2.68
CA PRO A 49 12.72 -8.17 1.52
C PRO A 49 12.04 -9.54 1.73
N ASN A 50 11.39 -10.06 0.68
CA ASN A 50 10.71 -11.37 0.61
C ASN A 50 9.31 -11.50 1.25
N LEU A 51 8.49 -10.44 1.25
CA LEU A 51 7.10 -10.54 1.71
C LEU A 51 6.16 -11.34 0.79
N THR A 52 6.58 -11.74 -0.41
CA THR A 52 5.73 -12.48 -1.36
C THR A 52 5.11 -13.72 -0.73
N GLY A 53 3.78 -13.86 -0.86
CA GLY A 53 2.98 -14.92 -0.24
C GLY A 53 2.51 -14.62 1.19
N SER A 54 3.09 -13.62 1.86
CA SER A 54 2.73 -13.24 3.23
C SER A 54 1.48 -12.38 3.28
N ARG A 55 0.89 -12.26 4.47
CA ARG A 55 -0.15 -11.26 4.75
C ARG A 55 0.49 -9.97 5.22
N LEU A 56 0.01 -8.85 4.71
CA LEU A 56 0.44 -7.51 5.08
C LEU A 56 -0.77 -6.66 5.41
N SER A 57 -0.72 -5.97 6.54
CA SER A 57 -1.67 -4.90 6.83
C SER A 57 -1.03 -3.58 6.47
N LEU A 58 -1.72 -2.77 5.66
CA LEU A 58 -1.25 -1.45 5.29
C LEU A 58 -2.38 -0.44 5.28
N GLY A 59 -2.06 0.80 5.67
CA GLY A 59 -2.97 1.93 5.54
C GLY A 59 -3.04 2.39 4.09
N ILE A 60 -4.25 2.57 3.56
CA ILE A 60 -4.50 3.13 2.23
C ILE A 60 -5.53 4.25 2.39
N ARG A 61 -5.38 5.36 1.67
CA ARG A 61 -6.38 6.43 1.66
C ARG A 61 -7.74 5.86 1.24
N ARG A 62 -8.79 6.18 1.99
CA ARG A 62 -10.14 5.65 1.75
C ARG A 62 -10.64 5.94 0.33
N GLU A 63 -10.32 7.12 -0.19
CA GLU A 63 -10.65 7.53 -1.57
C GLU A 63 -10.05 6.60 -2.64
N LEU A 64 -8.87 6.01 -2.40
CA LEU A 64 -8.22 5.07 -3.34
C LEU A 64 -8.84 3.67 -3.28
N LEU A 65 -9.46 3.30 -2.16
CA LEU A 65 -10.16 2.03 -1.99
C LEU A 65 -11.65 2.11 -2.24
N GLN A 66 -12.16 3.29 -2.56
CA GLN A 66 -13.56 3.46 -2.91
C GLN A 66 -13.90 2.59 -4.12
N ASP A 67 -15.00 1.85 -4.04
CA ASP A 67 -15.50 0.97 -5.11
C ASP A 67 -14.57 -0.20 -5.49
N VAL A 68 -13.52 -0.46 -4.72
CA VAL A 68 -12.66 -1.64 -4.90
C VAL A 68 -13.32 -2.87 -4.29
N ALA A 69 -13.50 -3.96 -5.04
CA ALA A 69 -14.03 -5.20 -4.50
C ALA A 69 -12.99 -5.96 -3.66
N LEU A 70 -13.45 -6.73 -2.67
CA LEU A 70 -12.58 -7.73 -2.05
C LEU A 70 -12.18 -8.78 -3.10
N GLY A 71 -10.93 -9.25 -3.04
CA GLY A 71 -10.34 -10.14 -4.04
C GLY A 71 -9.62 -9.42 -5.18
N ALA A 72 -9.85 -8.11 -5.35
CA ALA A 72 -9.15 -7.30 -6.35
C ALA A 72 -7.63 -7.28 -6.12
N THR A 73 -6.89 -7.19 -7.23
CA THR A 73 -5.44 -6.98 -7.22
C THR A 73 -5.15 -5.48 -7.25
N LEU A 74 -4.34 -5.02 -6.30
CA LEU A 74 -3.90 -3.64 -6.17
C LEU A 74 -2.42 -3.56 -6.57
N HIS A 75 -2.09 -2.59 -7.40
CA HIS A 75 -0.71 -2.20 -7.71
C HIS A 75 -0.50 -0.81 -7.10
N LEU A 76 0.43 -0.70 -6.17
CA LEU A 76 0.69 0.56 -5.47
C LEU A 76 2.15 0.65 -5.01
N ARG A 77 2.55 1.85 -4.58
CA ARG A 77 3.78 2.03 -3.80
C ARG A 77 3.42 2.25 -2.35
N ALA A 78 4.22 1.69 -1.45
CA ALA A 78 4.05 1.86 -0.02
C ALA A 78 5.38 2.24 0.64
N LYS A 79 5.29 2.85 1.82
CA LYS A 79 6.39 3.23 2.68
C LYS A 79 6.21 2.67 4.08
N LEU A 80 7.32 2.42 4.77
CA LEU A 80 7.34 2.23 6.21
C LEU A 80 7.26 3.61 6.88
N GLY A 81 6.17 3.85 7.61
CA GLY A 81 5.97 5.03 8.42
C GLY A 81 6.84 5.02 9.67
N SER A 82 7.03 6.20 10.27
CA SER A 82 7.86 6.38 11.47
C SER A 82 7.34 5.63 12.71
N SER A 83 6.05 5.30 12.75
CA SER A 83 5.41 4.48 13.78
C SER A 83 5.53 2.97 13.54
N GLY A 84 6.21 2.54 12.46
CA GLY A 84 6.30 1.14 12.04
C GLY A 84 5.12 0.65 11.20
N ASP A 85 4.14 1.51 10.92
CA ASP A 85 2.99 1.18 10.08
C ASP A 85 3.39 1.21 8.60
N VAL A 86 2.92 0.25 7.81
CA VAL A 86 3.07 0.31 6.35
C VAL A 86 1.93 1.14 5.78
N LEU A 87 2.25 2.15 4.98
CA LEU A 87 1.30 3.08 4.39
C LEU A 87 1.49 3.13 2.89
N ALA A 88 0.42 2.97 2.13
CA ALA A 88 0.43 3.30 0.72
C ALA A 88 0.74 4.79 0.54
N GLU A 89 1.35 5.12 -0.60
CA GLU A 89 1.56 6.50 -0.99
C GLU A 89 0.21 7.24 -1.02
N PRO A 90 0.08 8.38 -0.30
CA PRO A 90 -1.22 9.02 -0.13
C PRO A 90 -1.75 9.69 -1.40
N HIS A 91 -0.84 10.20 -2.25
CA HIS A 91 -1.18 10.91 -3.48
C HIS A 91 -0.33 10.35 -4.63
N PRO A 92 -0.59 9.10 -5.05
CA PRO A 92 0.18 8.46 -6.11
C PRO A 92 0.01 9.25 -7.41
N ALA A 93 1.09 9.36 -8.20
CA ALA A 93 0.97 9.90 -9.54
C ALA A 93 0.11 8.99 -10.42
N ALA A 94 -0.39 9.52 -11.54
CA ALA A 94 -1.22 8.76 -12.46
C ALA A 94 -0.50 7.48 -12.91
N GLY A 95 -1.11 6.32 -12.63
CA GLY A 95 -0.57 5.02 -12.98
C GLY A 95 0.30 4.34 -11.92
N ASP A 96 0.66 5.03 -10.82
CA ASP A 96 1.34 4.45 -9.65
C ASP A 96 0.38 3.78 -8.67
N PHE A 97 -0.92 3.99 -8.84
CA PHE A 97 -1.99 3.21 -8.21
C PHE A 97 -2.90 2.64 -9.29
N ARG A 98 -3.11 1.32 -9.28
CA ARG A 98 -4.00 0.62 -10.21
C ARG A 98 -4.75 -0.49 -9.49
N VAL A 99 -5.95 -0.77 -9.98
CA VAL A 99 -6.82 -1.82 -9.44
C VAL A 99 -7.26 -2.72 -10.59
N GLU A 100 -7.11 -4.02 -10.40
CA GLU A 100 -7.66 -5.06 -11.26
C GLU A 100 -8.74 -5.80 -10.47
N GLN A 101 -9.98 -5.72 -10.93
CA GLN A 101 -11.12 -6.39 -10.28
C GLN A 101 -11.02 -7.92 -10.51
N PRO A 102 -11.55 -8.74 -9.59
CA PRO A 102 -11.53 -10.21 -9.70
C PRO A 102 -12.41 -10.76 -10.82
#